data_AF-A0AAD7DJJ4-F1
#
_entry.id   AF-A0AAD7DJJ4-F1
#
_cell.length_a   1.000
_cell.length_b   1.000
_cell.length_c   1.000
_cell.angle_alpha   90.00
_cell.angle_beta   90.00
_cell.angle_gamma   90.00
#
_symmetry.space_group_name_H-M   'P 1'
#
loop_
_entity.id
_entity.type
_entity.pdbx_description
1 polymer ?
#
loop_
_entity_poly.entity_id
_entity_poly.type
_entity_poly.pdbx_seq_one_letter_code
_entity_poly.pdbx_strand_id
1 'polypeptide(L)'
;MARKKRAGERSRRHIRATKNGRAKNTNVVEWEDVEFTMEDLANLYKEEDEFLWYFMECCAAPRKKGKVVVKKTRPHPVIQVGAISSFITSRNQYASGDLGLPLGIWLFACQAHVDVERVFCRFGYSVSDSTARAALNTLTDASLNDLKKQVRDAIDRGE
;
A
#
# COMPACT_ATOMS: atom_id res chain seq x y z
N MET A 1 21.00 -12.58 -10.73
CA MET A 1 20.82 -11.15 -10.36
C MET A 1 19.38 -10.78 -9.97
N ALA A 2 18.33 -11.31 -10.62
CA ALA A 2 16.93 -11.00 -10.29
C ALA A 2 16.50 -11.30 -8.83
N ARG A 3 17.06 -12.35 -8.21
CA ARG A 3 16.73 -12.77 -6.84
C ARG A 3 17.16 -11.79 -5.73
N LYS A 4 18.19 -10.96 -5.98
CA LYS A 4 18.68 -9.93 -5.03
C LYS A 4 17.85 -8.64 -5.10
N LYS A 5 17.38 -8.24 -6.30
CA LYS A 5 16.38 -7.15 -6.46
C LYS A 5 15.08 -7.49 -5.74
N ARG A 6 14.58 -8.73 -5.91
CA ARG A 6 13.37 -9.25 -5.25
C ARG A 6 13.42 -9.24 -3.72
N ALA A 7 14.60 -9.35 -3.11
CA ALA A 7 14.75 -9.27 -1.65
C ALA A 7 14.64 -7.82 -1.13
N GLY A 8 15.10 -6.83 -1.91
CA GLY A 8 14.91 -5.41 -1.61
C GLY A 8 13.44 -4.98 -1.77
N GLU A 9 12.78 -5.44 -2.83
CA GLU A 9 11.35 -5.23 -3.10
C GLU A 9 10.44 -5.94 -2.07
N ARG A 10 10.81 -7.15 -1.62
CA ARG A 10 10.13 -7.85 -0.49
C ARG A 10 10.32 -7.13 0.85
N SER A 11 11.49 -6.56 1.08
CA SER A 11 11.79 -5.79 2.29
C SER A 11 10.95 -4.51 2.36
N ARG A 12 10.71 -3.86 1.23
CA ARG A 12 9.90 -2.64 1.13
C ARG A 12 8.41 -2.83 1.36
N ARG A 13 7.90 -4.04 1.65
CA ARG A 13 6.46 -4.26 1.95
C ARG A 13 6.10 -4.01 3.41
N HIS A 14 7.11 -4.07 4.28
CA HIS A 14 6.97 -3.70 5.68
C HIS A 14 7.27 -2.21 5.84
N ILE A 15 6.33 -1.41 5.34
CA ILE A 15 6.43 0.04 5.36
C ILE A 15 5.85 0.57 6.66
N ARG A 16 6.61 1.41 7.34
CA ARG A 16 6.11 2.17 8.48
C ARG A 16 5.73 3.58 8.08
N ALA A 17 4.63 4.03 8.66
CA ALA A 17 4.23 5.43 8.64
C ALA A 17 5.28 6.35 9.27
N THR A 18 6.02 5.91 10.28
CA THR A 18 7.03 6.75 10.96
C THR A 18 8.26 5.96 11.40
N LYS A 19 9.34 6.70 11.67
CA LYS A 19 10.58 6.22 12.31
C LYS A 19 10.43 6.03 13.83
N ASN A 20 9.37 6.58 14.43
CA ASN A 20 9.16 6.58 15.88
C ASN A 20 8.53 5.25 16.30
N GLY A 21 9.35 4.22 16.49
CA GLY A 21 8.89 2.90 16.89
C GLY A 21 9.97 2.01 17.50
N ARG A 22 9.54 0.90 18.12
CA ARG A 22 10.43 -0.06 18.79
C ARG A 22 11.27 -0.91 17.83
N ALA A 23 10.85 -1.05 16.57
CA ALA A 23 11.59 -1.83 15.58
C ALA A 23 12.68 -0.98 14.93
N LYS A 24 13.91 -1.48 14.96
CA LYS A 24 15.07 -0.87 14.28
C LYS A 24 15.19 -1.45 12.87
N ASN A 25 15.64 -0.63 11.91
CA ASN A 25 15.87 -1.01 10.50
C ASN A 25 14.62 -1.37 9.68
N THR A 26 13.51 -0.66 9.88
CA THR A 26 12.30 -0.79 9.03
C THR A 26 12.26 0.28 7.96
N ASN A 27 11.77 -0.08 6.77
CA ASN A 27 11.52 0.89 5.71
C ASN A 27 10.42 1.85 6.13
N VAL A 28 10.63 3.12 5.80
CA VAL A 28 9.71 4.22 6.09
C VAL A 28 9.02 4.56 4.79
N VAL A 29 7.76 4.99 4.87
CA VAL A 29 6.97 5.37 3.69
C VAL A 29 7.68 6.44 2.87
N GLU A 30 7.78 6.21 1.57
CA GLU A 30 8.21 7.17 0.55
C GLU A 30 7.07 7.40 -0.46
N TRP A 31 7.18 8.45 -1.29
CA TRP A 31 6.08 8.82 -2.19
C TRP A 31 5.79 7.72 -3.23
N GLU A 32 6.81 7.00 -3.68
CA GLU A 32 6.65 5.87 -4.60
C GLU A 32 5.84 4.72 -3.99
N ASP A 33 5.80 4.62 -2.66
CA ASP A 33 5.02 3.59 -1.98
C ASP A 33 3.52 3.96 -1.88
N VAL A 34 3.18 5.23 -2.09
CA VAL A 34 1.78 5.72 -2.11
C VAL A 34 1.24 5.78 -3.55
N GLU A 35 2.12 5.91 -4.53
CA GLU A 35 1.80 5.81 -5.96
C GLU A 35 1.67 4.35 -6.38
N PHE A 36 0.47 3.77 -6.23
CA PHE A 36 0.20 2.39 -6.64
C PHE A 36 -0.96 2.30 -7.63
N THR A 37 -0.93 1.27 -8.48
CA THR A 37 -2.09 0.85 -9.25
C THR A 37 -2.62 -0.50 -8.74
N MET A 38 -3.92 -0.73 -8.91
CA MET A 38 -4.53 -2.03 -8.60
C MET A 38 -3.96 -3.15 -9.48
N GLU A 39 -3.46 -2.81 -10.67
CA GLU A 39 -2.83 -3.76 -11.59
C GLU A 39 -1.46 -4.21 -11.07
N ASP A 40 -0.65 -3.29 -10.55
CA ASP A 40 0.64 -3.61 -9.93
C ASP A 40 0.47 -4.56 -8.74
N LEU A 41 -0.50 -4.27 -7.87
CA LEU A 41 -0.82 -5.16 -6.74
C LEU A 41 -1.35 -6.52 -7.19
N ALA A 42 -2.16 -6.57 -8.25
CA ALA A 42 -2.65 -7.83 -8.81
C ALA A 42 -1.50 -8.70 -9.34
N ASN A 43 -0.59 -8.09 -10.11
CA ASN A 43 0.60 -8.77 -10.63
C ASN A 43 1.48 -9.25 -9.49
N LEU A 44 1.72 -8.40 -8.48
CA LEU A 44 2.49 -8.75 -7.30
C LEU A 44 1.91 -9.97 -6.56
N TYR A 45 0.61 -9.96 -6.26
CA TYR A 45 -0.01 -11.08 -5.54
C TYR A 45 -0.02 -12.37 -6.36
N LYS A 46 -0.23 -12.26 -7.67
CA LYS A 46 -0.16 -13.41 -8.58
C LYS A 46 1.25 -14.00 -8.65
N GLU A 47 2.29 -13.16 -8.67
CA GLU A 47 3.69 -13.60 -8.68
C GLU A 47 4.15 -14.20 -7.35
N GLU A 48 3.64 -13.69 -6.23
CA GLU A 48 4.02 -14.15 -4.90
C GLU A 48 3.37 -15.48 -4.52
N ASP A 49 2.08 -15.64 -4.82
CA ASP A 49 1.35 -16.87 -4.53
C ASP A 49 0.24 -17.11 -5.57
N GLU A 50 0.60 -17.85 -6.62
CA GLU A 50 -0.32 -18.24 -7.69
C GLU A 50 -1.51 -19.07 -7.16
N PHE A 51 -1.29 -19.89 -6.13
CA PHE A 51 -2.34 -20.71 -5.54
C PHE A 51 -3.36 -19.84 -4.81
N LEU A 52 -2.90 -18.92 -3.95
CA LEU A 52 -3.78 -17.98 -3.26
C LEU A 52 -4.54 -17.13 -4.27
N TRP A 53 -3.85 -16.63 -5.30
CA TRP A 53 -4.49 -15.87 -6.37
C TRP A 53 -5.62 -16.65 -7.04
N TYR A 54 -5.34 -17.89 -7.47
CA TYR A 54 -6.32 -18.77 -8.10
C TYR A 54 -7.49 -19.13 -7.18
N PHE A 55 -7.21 -19.40 -5.90
CA PHE A 55 -8.24 -19.65 -4.90
C PHE A 55 -9.19 -18.46 -4.77
N MET A 56 -8.62 -17.24 -4.67
CA MET A 56 -9.41 -16.02 -4.60
C MET A 56 -10.18 -15.74 -5.90
N GLU A 57 -9.64 -16.11 -7.06
CA GLU A 57 -10.35 -16.04 -8.33
C GLU A 57 -11.60 -16.92 -8.31
N CYS A 58 -11.50 -18.13 -7.76
CA CYS A 58 -12.63 -19.04 -7.63
C CYS A 58 -13.75 -18.47 -6.74
N CYS A 59 -13.41 -17.68 -5.72
CA CYS A 59 -14.37 -17.02 -4.84
C CYS A 59 -14.97 -15.75 -5.46
N ALA A 60 -14.18 -14.97 -6.19
CA ALA A 60 -14.59 -13.64 -6.67
C ALA A 60 -15.18 -13.64 -8.09
N ALA A 61 -14.70 -14.55 -8.96
CA ALA A 61 -14.94 -14.46 -10.39
C ALA A 61 -16.23 -15.19 -10.81
N PRO A 62 -17.21 -14.50 -11.41
CA PRO A 62 -18.39 -15.16 -11.93
C PRO A 62 -18.00 -16.03 -13.14
N ARG A 63 -18.54 -17.24 -13.19
CA ARG A 63 -18.31 -18.19 -14.28
C ARG A 63 -19.55 -18.33 -15.15
N LYS A 64 -19.37 -18.29 -16.47
CA LYS A 64 -20.43 -18.58 -17.46
C LYS A 64 -19.94 -19.70 -18.38
N LYS A 65 -20.64 -20.83 -18.37
CA LYS A 65 -20.25 -22.05 -19.10
C LYS A 65 -18.80 -22.50 -18.77
N GLY A 66 -18.44 -22.49 -17.48
CA GLY A 66 -17.12 -22.89 -17.00
C GLY A 66 -15.98 -21.89 -17.25
N LYS A 67 -16.19 -20.83 -18.04
CA LYS A 67 -15.22 -19.78 -18.29
C LYS A 67 -15.39 -18.61 -17.33
N VAL A 68 -14.28 -18.07 -16.85
CA VAL A 68 -14.24 -16.87 -16.01
C VAL A 68 -14.67 -15.65 -16.83
N VAL A 69 -15.56 -14.83 -16.28
CA VAL A 69 -16.03 -13.59 -16.90
C VAL A 69 -15.59 -12.38 -16.08
N VAL A 70 -14.87 -11.46 -16.70
CA VAL A 70 -14.53 -10.16 -16.09
C VAL A 70 -15.72 -9.22 -16.27
N LYS A 71 -16.31 -8.75 -15.16
CA LYS A 71 -17.38 -7.74 -15.19
C LYS A 71 -16.75 -6.34 -15.31
N LYS A 72 -17.41 -5.44 -16.05
CA LYS A 72 -16.96 -4.04 -16.22
C LYS A 72 -17.02 -3.23 -14.92
N THR A 73 -18.10 -3.36 -14.15
CA THR A 73 -18.34 -2.53 -12.95
C THR A 73 -17.55 -3.00 -11.73
N ARG A 74 -17.34 -4.31 -11.60
CA ARG A 74 -16.60 -4.91 -10.48
C ARG A 74 -15.70 -6.03 -11.02
N PRO A 75 -14.55 -5.68 -11.59
CA PRO A 75 -13.59 -6.67 -12.07
C PRO A 75 -13.13 -7.56 -10.92
N HIS A 76 -13.16 -8.87 -11.10
CA HIS A 76 -12.74 -9.80 -10.06
C HIS A 76 -11.27 -9.63 -9.63
N PRO A 77 -10.30 -9.20 -10.48
CA PRO A 77 -8.93 -8.94 -10.01
C PRO A 77 -8.86 -7.87 -8.93
N VAL A 78 -9.66 -6.80 -9.06
CA VAL A 78 -9.73 -5.73 -8.04
C VAL A 78 -10.31 -6.26 -6.74
N ILE A 79 -11.33 -7.13 -6.83
CA ILE A 79 -11.92 -7.77 -5.65
C ILE A 79 -10.90 -8.70 -4.97
N GLN A 80 -10.14 -9.48 -5.75
CA GLN A 80 -9.08 -10.35 -5.24
C GLN A 80 -8.00 -9.55 -4.52
N VAL A 81 -7.49 -8.48 -5.12
CA VAL A 81 -6.49 -7.58 -4.52
C VAL A 81 -6.99 -7.04 -3.18
N GLY A 82 -8.22 -6.51 -3.14
CA GLY A 82 -8.80 -6.00 -1.90
C GLY A 82 -8.88 -7.07 -0.82
N ALA A 83 -9.37 -8.27 -1.16
CA ALA A 83 -9.52 -9.34 -0.20
C ALA A 83 -8.17 -9.89 0.31
N ILE A 84 -7.20 -10.12 -0.58
CA ILE A 84 -5.85 -10.55 -0.22
C ILE A 84 -5.17 -9.50 0.67
N SER A 85 -5.24 -8.23 0.29
CA SER A 85 -4.67 -7.15 1.09
C SER A 85 -5.31 -7.04 2.47
N SER A 86 -6.63 -7.21 2.57
CA SER A 86 -7.33 -7.23 3.86
C SER A 86 -6.82 -8.34 4.77
N PHE A 87 -6.60 -9.55 4.24
CA PHE A 87 -6.01 -10.65 5.02
C PHE A 87 -4.57 -10.34 5.45
N ILE A 88 -3.75 -9.77 4.57
CA ILE A 88 -2.36 -9.40 4.86
C ILE A 88 -2.30 -8.36 5.98
N THR A 89 -3.05 -7.26 5.84
CA THR A 89 -3.08 -6.16 6.82
C THR A 89 -3.70 -6.62 8.15
N SER A 90 -4.75 -7.44 8.11
CA SER A 90 -5.37 -7.99 9.34
C SER A 90 -4.43 -8.89 10.13
N ARG A 91 -3.60 -9.68 9.43
CA ARG A 91 -2.64 -10.59 10.08
C ARG A 91 -1.36 -9.90 10.54
N ASN A 92 -0.95 -8.85 9.85
CA ASN A 92 0.31 -8.17 10.11
C ASN A 92 0.09 -6.66 10.13
N GLN A 93 0.02 -6.11 11.35
CA GLN A 93 -0.06 -4.67 11.60
C GLN A 93 1.11 -3.86 10.99
N TYR A 94 2.18 -4.53 10.56
CA TYR A 94 3.35 -3.91 9.93
C TYR A 94 3.40 -4.08 8.41
N ALA A 95 2.48 -4.84 7.81
CA ALA A 95 2.32 -4.94 6.35
C ALA A 95 1.31 -3.90 5.86
N SER A 96 1.54 -2.65 6.24
CA SER A 96 0.67 -1.53 5.87
C SER A 96 0.94 -1.02 4.45
N GLY A 97 2.09 -1.35 3.86
CA GLY A 97 2.54 -0.84 2.57
C GLY A 97 1.81 -1.39 1.33
N ASP A 98 0.92 -2.36 1.51
CA ASP A 98 0.04 -2.86 0.44
C ASP A 98 -1.13 -1.86 0.23
N LEU A 99 -2.37 -2.31 0.01
CA LEU A 99 -3.52 -1.41 -0.19
C LEU A 99 -3.87 -0.58 1.06
N GLY A 100 -3.50 -1.07 2.25
CA GLY A 100 -3.95 -0.50 3.53
C GLY A 100 -3.55 0.96 3.77
N LEU A 101 -2.26 1.28 3.59
CA LEU A 101 -1.74 2.63 3.81
C LEU A 101 -2.22 3.62 2.75
N PRO A 102 -2.10 3.33 1.43
CA PRO A 102 -2.60 4.23 0.41
C PRO A 102 -4.11 4.46 0.50
N LEU A 103 -4.91 3.43 0.81
CA LEU A 103 -6.35 3.61 1.01
C LEU A 103 -6.66 4.47 2.24
N GLY A 104 -5.89 4.32 3.33
CA GLY A 104 -6.01 5.19 4.50
C GLY A 104 -5.66 6.66 4.20
N ILE A 105 -4.60 6.90 3.42
CA ILE A 105 -4.23 8.25 2.97
C ILE A 105 -5.32 8.83 2.07
N TRP A 106 -5.86 8.03 1.15
CA TRP A 106 -6.94 8.45 0.26
C TRP A 106 -8.22 8.83 1.02
N LEU A 107 -8.64 8.00 1.99
CA LEU A 107 -9.79 8.29 2.84
C LEU A 107 -9.60 9.60 3.62
N PHE A 108 -8.41 9.82 4.18
CA PHE A 108 -8.06 11.06 4.86
C PHE A 108 -8.10 12.27 3.90
N ALA A 109 -7.52 12.14 2.71
CA ALA A 109 -7.50 13.20 1.70
C ALA A 109 -8.90 13.55 1.18
N CYS A 110 -9.79 12.56 1.08
CA CYS A 110 -11.20 12.76 0.76
C CYS A 110 -12.05 13.30 1.92
N GLN A 111 -11.45 13.53 3.10
CA GLN A 111 -12.16 13.93 4.31
C GLN A 111 -13.32 12.99 4.63
N ALA A 112 -13.07 11.68 4.50
CA ALA A 112 -14.07 10.67 4.81
C ALA A 112 -14.53 10.81 6.27
N HIS A 113 -15.79 10.48 6.54
CA HIS A 113 -16.29 10.50 7.90
C HIS A 113 -15.50 9.52 8.78
N VAL A 114 -15.18 9.91 10.01
CA VAL A 114 -14.36 9.11 10.94
C VAL A 114 -14.89 7.69 11.15
N ASP A 115 -16.21 7.50 11.12
CA ASP A 115 -16.80 6.18 11.25
C ASP A 115 -16.56 5.29 10.03
N VAL A 116 -16.49 5.87 8.82
CA VAL A 116 -16.11 5.14 7.60
C VAL A 116 -14.68 4.66 7.74
N GLU A 117 -13.75 5.55 8.10
CA GLU A 117 -12.35 5.20 8.31
C GLU A 117 -12.17 4.11 9.35
N ARG A 118 -12.92 4.19 10.46
CA ARG A 118 -12.92 3.16 11.52
C ARG A 118 -13.42 1.82 11.02
N VAL A 119 -14.51 1.78 10.25
CA VAL A 119 -15.06 0.54 9.70
C VAL A 119 -14.06 -0.10 8.74
N PHE A 120 -13.48 0.66 7.80
CA PHE A 120 -12.49 0.15 6.85
C PHE A 120 -11.21 -0.32 7.56
N CYS A 121 -10.78 0.38 8.62
CA CYS A 121 -9.64 -0.04 9.42
C CYS A 121 -9.93 -1.35 10.16
N ARG A 122 -11.15 -1.54 10.71
CA ARG A 122 -11.55 -2.77 11.39
C ARG A 122 -11.69 -3.96 10.45
N PHE A 123 -12.06 -3.73 9.19
CA PHE A 123 -12.04 -4.76 8.15
C PHE A 123 -10.63 -5.03 7.59
N GLY A 124 -9.59 -4.36 8.09
CA GLY A 124 -8.22 -4.48 7.60
C GLY A 124 -8.03 -3.96 6.17
N TYR A 125 -8.97 -3.18 5.64
CA TYR A 125 -8.82 -2.57 4.30
C TYR A 125 -7.98 -1.30 4.32
N SER A 126 -7.96 -0.58 5.44
CA SER A 126 -7.20 0.66 5.60
C SER A 126 -6.42 0.68 6.91
N VAL A 127 -5.44 1.58 6.99
CA VAL A 127 -4.82 1.95 8.27
C VAL A 127 -5.71 2.89 9.07
N SER A 128 -5.34 3.14 10.33
CA SER A 128 -6.01 4.15 11.15
C SER A 128 -5.69 5.57 10.67
N ASP A 129 -6.60 6.52 10.91
CA ASP A 129 -6.38 7.95 10.65
C ASP A 129 -5.08 8.47 11.28
N SER A 130 -4.79 8.06 12.52
CA SER A 130 -3.53 8.42 13.19
C SER A 130 -2.29 7.92 12.43
N THR A 131 -2.37 6.74 11.83
CA THR A 131 -1.30 6.16 11.00
C THR A 131 -1.18 6.89 9.67
N ALA A 132 -2.31 7.21 9.02
CA ALA A 132 -2.32 7.97 7.77
C ALA A 132 -1.71 9.37 7.95
N ARG A 133 -2.09 10.10 9.00
CA ARG A 133 -1.48 11.41 9.34
C ARG A 133 0.00 11.30 9.61
N ALA A 134 0.41 10.28 10.37
CA ALA A 134 1.81 10.08 10.70
C ALA A 134 2.65 9.76 9.45
N ALA A 135 2.08 9.01 8.49
CA ALA A 135 2.69 8.76 7.19
C ALA A 135 2.82 10.06 6.38
N LEU A 136 1.74 10.84 6.27
CA LEU A 136 1.75 12.13 5.56
C LEU A 136 2.76 13.12 6.13
N ASN A 137 2.86 13.21 7.47
CA ASN A 137 3.88 14.04 8.11
C ASN A 137 5.28 13.57 7.73
N THR A 138 5.51 12.26 7.75
CA THR A 138 6.83 11.70 7.40
C THR A 138 7.19 11.94 5.94
N LEU A 139 6.24 11.79 5.02
CA LEU A 139 6.41 12.11 3.59
C LEU A 139 6.71 13.59 3.38
N THR A 140 5.96 14.47 4.06
CA THR A 140 6.14 15.91 3.96
C THR A 140 7.48 16.36 4.55
N ASP A 141 7.89 15.80 5.68
CA ASP A 141 9.18 16.06 6.31
C ASP A 141 10.34 15.61 5.42
N ALA A 142 10.20 14.45 4.75
CA ALA A 142 11.19 13.97 3.78
C ALA A 142 11.33 14.97 2.61
N SER A 143 10.22 15.34 1.96
CA SER A 143 10.23 16.31 0.87
C SER A 143 10.76 17.68 1.28
N LEU A 144 10.43 18.16 2.48
CA LEU A 144 10.93 19.42 3.00
C LEU A 144 12.44 19.39 3.23
N ASN A 145 12.99 18.27 3.70
CA ASN A 145 14.43 18.12 3.89
C ASN A 145 15.17 18.06 2.56
N ASP A 146 14.62 17.38 1.56
CA ASP A 146 15.19 17.36 0.21
C ASP A 146 15.18 18.74 -0.43
N LEU A 147 14.08 19.48 -0.30
CA LEU A 147 14.01 20.87 -0.77
C LEU A 147 15.03 21.77 -0.07
N LYS A 148 15.14 21.69 1.26
CA LYS A 148 16.15 22.44 2.02
C LYS A 148 17.58 22.13 1.57
N LYS A 149 17.86 20.87 1.23
CA LYS A 149 19.15 20.46 0.70
C LYS A 149 19.40 21.08 -0.67
N GLN A 150 18.44 20.97 -1.60
CA GLN A 150 18.55 21.56 -2.94
C GLN A 150 18.76 23.08 -2.88
N VAL A 151 18.05 23.78 -1.99
CA VAL A 151 18.20 25.22 -1.79
C VAL A 151 19.60 25.58 -1.26
N ARG A 152 20.13 24.81 -0.29
CA ARG A 152 21.51 25.02 0.20
C ARG A 152 22.53 24.78 -0.92
N ASP A 153 22.37 23.70 -1.66
CA ASP A 153 23.27 23.37 -2.77
C ASP A 153 23.22 24.45 -3.88
N ALA A 154 22.08 25.12 -4.09
CA ALA A 154 21.96 26.24 -5.02
C ALA A 154 22.64 27.52 -4.51
N ILE A 155 22.46 27.84 -3.22
CA ILE A 155 23.15 28.96 -2.56
C ILE A 155 24.68 28.76 -2.64
N ASP A 156 25.16 27.54 -2.41
CA ASP A 156 26.58 27.20 -2.50
C ASP A 156 27.13 27.30 -3.93
N ARG A 157 26.27 27.17 -4.96
CA ARG A 157 26.60 27.40 -6.38
C ARG A 157 26.49 28.87 -6.81
N GLY A 158 25.93 29.74 -5.97
CA GLY A 158 25.73 31.17 -6.27
C GLY A 158 24.54 31.45 -7.22
N GLU A 159 23.58 30.52 -7.28
CA GLU A 159 22.27 30.69 -7.95
C GLU A 159 21.22 31.22 -6.98
#